data_AF-A0A170MV46-F1
#
_entry.id   AF-A0A170MV46-F1
#
_cell.length_a   1.000
_cell.length_b   1.000
_cell.length_c   1.000
_cell.angle_alpha   90.00
_cell.angle_beta   90.00
_cell.angle_gamma   90.00
#
_symmetry.space_group_name_H-M   'P 1'
#
loop_
_entity.id
_entity.type
_entity.pdbx_description
1 polymer ?
#
loop_
_entity_poly.entity_id
_entity_poly.type
_entity_poly.pdbx_seq_one_letter_code
_entity_poly.pdbx_strand_id
1 'polypeptide(L)' 'MWKCKECGSDDFIERVVGGYEKYSSYDKNGYSEGFEESDYETIIECNNCGNYKDGSHDIKNIADWIEEEENE' A
#
# COMPACT_ATOMS: atom_id res chain seq x y z
N MET A 1 10.40 4.18 -0.23
CA MET A 1 9.58 2.96 -0.45
C MET A 1 8.74 2.67 0.79
N TRP A 2 7.52 2.16 0.62
CA TRP A 2 6.66 1.76 1.75
C TRP A 2 7.13 0.46 2.38
N LYS A 3 7.12 0.40 3.71
CA LYS A 3 7.47 -0.78 4.50
C LYS A 3 6.39 -1.05 5.54
N CYS A 4 5.90 -2.28 5.58
CA CYS A 4 4.83 -2.69 6.47
C CYS A 4 5.23 -2.48 7.93
N LYS A 5 4.36 -1.85 8.73
CA LYS A 5 4.59 -1.61 10.16
C LYS A 5 4.75 -2.89 10.97
N GLU A 6 4.13 -3.98 10.52
CA GLU A 6 4.13 -5.26 11.24
C GLU A 6 5.32 -6.16 10.87
N CYS A 7 5.69 -6.23 9.58
CA CYS A 7 6.70 -7.19 9.11
C CYS A 7 7.87 -6.59 8.32
N GLY A 8 7.85 -5.28 8.02
CA GLY A 8 8.88 -4.61 7.23
C GLY A 8 8.92 -5.01 5.74
N SER A 9 7.95 -5.79 5.25
CA SER A 9 7.82 -6.10 3.82
C SER A 9 7.36 -4.88 3.03
N ASP A 10 7.77 -4.81 1.76
CA ASP A 10 7.31 -3.85 0.75
C ASP A 10 6.26 -4.45 -0.20
N ASP A 11 5.82 -5.69 0.05
CA ASP A 11 4.84 -6.39 -0.77
C ASP A 11 3.42 -6.09 -0.27
N PHE A 12 2.71 -5.25 -1.04
CA PHE A 12 1.34 -4.82 -0.77
C PHE A 12 0.43 -5.17 -1.94
N ILE A 13 -0.82 -5.47 -1.61
CA ILE A 13 -1.90 -5.69 -2.58
C ILE A 13 -3.08 -4.80 -2.26
N GLU A 14 -3.77 -4.37 -3.30
CA GLU A 14 -5.09 -3.77 -3.21
C GLU A 14 -6.17 -4.80 -3.48
N ARG A 15 -7.24 -4.75 -2.68
CA ARG A 15 -8.43 -5.54 -2.89
C ARG A 15 -9.57 -4.58 -3.19
N VAL A 16 -10.07 -4.61 -4.42
CA VAL A 16 -11.25 -3.85 -4.83
C VAL A 16 -12.49 -4.67 -4.50
N VAL A 17 -13.49 -4.04 -3.85
CA VAL A 17 -14.78 -4.67 -3.62
C VAL A 17 -15.53 -4.78 -4.95
N GLY A 18 -15.40 -5.92 -5.63
CA GLY A 18 -16.08 -6.18 -6.92
C GLY A 18 -15.24 -6.90 -7.98
N GLY A 19 -13.93 -7.03 -7.77
CA GLY A 19 -13.02 -7.73 -8.68
C GLY A 19 -11.59 -7.68 -8.15
N TYR A 20 -10.84 -8.77 -8.30
CA TYR A 20 -9.45 -8.82 -7.84
C TYR A 20 -8.54 -8.12 -8.84
N GLU A 21 -8.25 -6.85 -8.62
CA GLU A 21 -7.20 -6.14 -9.34
C GLU A 21 -6.03 -5.91 -8.37
N LYS A 22 -4.83 -6.37 -8.76
CA LYS A 22 -3.61 -6.25 -7.95
C LYS A 22 -2.80 -5.06 -8.45
N TYR A 23 -2.61 -4.07 -7.60
CA TYR A 23 -1.68 -2.96 -7.83
C TYR A 23 -0.76 -2.84 -6.64
N SER A 24 0.52 -2.55 -6.88
CA SER A 24 1.58 -2.66 -5.86
C SER A 24 2.63 -1.57 -5.98
N SER A 25 2.25 -0.36 -6.39
CA SER A 25 3.15 0.80 -6.44
C SER A 25 2.46 2.04 -5.90
N TYR A 26 3.02 2.60 -4.84
CA TYR A 26 2.52 3.82 -4.20
C TYR A 26 3.63 4.86 -4.14
N ASP A 27 3.27 6.11 -4.40
CA ASP A 27 4.17 7.24 -4.24
C ASP A 27 4.42 7.53 -2.74
N LYS A 28 5.35 8.45 -2.46
CA LYS A 28 5.65 8.88 -1.07
C LYS A 28 4.47 9.52 -0.34
N ASN A 29 3.49 10.02 -1.08
CA ASN A 29 2.28 10.62 -0.52
C ASN A 29 1.19 9.58 -0.24
N GLY A 30 1.41 8.31 -0.61
CA GLY A 30 0.47 7.21 -0.42
C GLY A 30 -0.55 7.06 -1.54
N TYR A 31 -0.36 7.74 -2.67
CA TYR A 31 -1.22 7.59 -3.84
C TYR A 31 -0.71 6.45 -4.72
N SER A 32 -1.62 5.61 -5.21
CA SER A 32 -1.32 4.53 -6.16
C SER A 32 -0.80 5.11 -7.47
N GLU A 33 0.43 4.76 -7.85
CA GLU A 33 1.01 5.15 -9.14
C GLU A 33 0.41 4.28 -10.25
N GLY A 34 -0.63 4.77 -10.93
CA GLY A 34 -1.17 4.06 -12.08
C GLY A 34 -2.66 4.27 -12.41
N PHE A 35 -3.42 4.99 -11.59
CA PHE A 35 -4.84 5.25 -11.86
C PHE A 35 -5.24 6.71 -11.58
N GLU A 36 -6.11 7.24 -12.44
CA GLU A 36 -7.02 8.34 -12.10
C GLU A 36 -7.90 7.86 -10.96
N GLU A 37 -8.15 8.71 -9.95
CA GLU A 37 -8.95 8.45 -8.75
C GLU A 37 -10.09 7.46 -9.02
N SER A 38 -9.87 6.20 -8.67
CA SER A 38 -10.90 5.19 -8.77
C SER A 38 -11.85 5.44 -7.59
N ASP A 39 -13.10 5.81 -7.88
CA ASP A 39 -14.18 5.98 -6.89
C ASP A 39 -14.53 4.69 -6.11
N TYR A 40 -13.81 3.58 -6.32
CA TYR A 40 -14.04 2.31 -5.65
C TYR A 40 -13.36 2.25 -4.28
N GLU A 41 -14.08 1.74 -3.28
CA GLU A 41 -13.50 1.44 -1.98
C GLU A 41 -12.46 0.30 -2.11
N THR A 42 -11.19 0.65 -1.98
CA THR A 42 -10.07 -0.30 -1.98
C THR A 42 -9.59 -0.58 -0.56
N ILE A 43 -9.16 -1.82 -0.34
CA ILE A 43 -8.53 -2.27 0.91
C ILE A 43 -7.08 -2.61 0.58
N ILE A 44 -6.14 -1.86 1.14
CA ILE A 44 -4.71 -2.17 1.06
C ILE A 44 -4.37 -3.18 2.15
N GLU A 45 -3.62 -4.22 1.78
CA GLU A 45 -3.20 -5.31 2.65
C GLU A 45 -1.73 -5.65 2.38
N CYS A 46 -0.93 -5.88 3.42
CA CYS A 46 0.41 -6.44 3.25
C CYS A 46 0.30 -7.91 2.82
N ASN A 47 0.76 -8.24 1.62
CA ASN A 47 0.66 -9.59 1.06
C ASN A 47 1.53 -10.61 1.81
N ASN A 48 2.57 -10.15 2.51
CA ASN A 48 3.47 -11.02 3.26
C ASN A 48 2.90 -11.45 4.63
N CYS A 49 2.26 -10.56 5.39
CA CYS A 49 1.76 -10.86 6.74
C CYS A 49 0.24 -10.72 6.93
N GLY A 50 -0.48 -10.27 5.90
CA GLY A 50 -1.92 -10.03 5.97
C GLY A 50 -2.29 -8.81 6.82
N ASN A 51 -1.38 -7.87 7.05
CA ASN A 51 -1.69 -6.65 7.81
C ASN A 51 -2.61 -5.73 6.99
N TYR A 52 -3.85 -5.58 7.46
CA TYR A 52 -4.83 -4.58 7.03
C TYR A 52 -5.51 -3.98 8.27
N LYS A 53 -6.01 -2.75 8.17
CA LYS A 53 -6.70 -2.05 9.26
C LYS A 53 -7.94 -1.33 8.74
N ASP A 54 -8.87 -0.98 9.62
CA ASP A 54 -9.96 -0.07 9.25
C ASP A 54 -9.37 1.23 8.70
N GLY A 55 -9.80 1.64 7.50
CA GLY A 55 -9.20 2.76 6.79
C GLY A 55 -7.95 2.41 5.99
N SER A 56 -7.69 1.13 5.69
CA SER A 56 -6.56 0.73 4.84
C SER A 56 -6.69 1.12 3.38
N HIS A 57 -7.58 2.04 3.00
CA HIS A 57 -7.49 2.76 1.73
C HIS A 57 -6.30 3.74 1.69
N ASP A 58 -5.75 4.11 2.86
CA ASP A 58 -4.50 4.86 2.97
C ASP A 58 -3.37 3.95 3.47
N ILE A 59 -2.35 3.73 2.63
CA ILE A 59 -1.20 2.89 2.94
C ILE A 59 -0.45 3.36 4.19
N LYS A 60 -0.50 4.66 4.55
CA LYS A 60 0.10 5.21 5.77
C LYS A 60 -0.44 4.58 7.04
N ASN A 61 -1.64 4.03 7.01
CA ASN A 61 -2.24 3.37 8.17
C ASN A 61 -1.58 2.02 8.49
N ILE A 62 -0.97 1.36 7.49
CA ILE A 62 -0.40 0.02 7.63
C ILE A 62 1.11 -0.06 7.34
N ALA A 63 1.69 0.99 6.77
CA ALA A 63 3.09 1.05 6.37
C ALA A 63 3.69 2.43 6.65
N ASP A 64 5.02 2.50 6.71
CA ASP A 64 5.79 3.73 6.79
C ASP A 64 6.64 3.90 5.52
N TRP A 65 6.74 5.13 5.02
CA TRP A 65 7.64 5.45 3.93
C TRP A 65 9.07 5.58 4.45
N ILE A 66 9.97 4.74 3.94
CA ILE A 66 11.41 4.83 4.21
C ILE A 66 12.08 5.38 2.95
N GLU A 67 12.77 6.50 3.08
CA GLU A 67 13.70 6.96 2.05
C GLU A 67 14.91 6.03 2.06
N GLU A 68 15.22 5.40 0.93
CA GLU A 68 16.52 4.75 0.83
C GLU A 68 17.56 5.87 0.89
N GLU A 69 18.26 5.99 2.01
CA GLU A 69 19.46 6.82 2.07
C GLU A 69 20.44 6.23 1.06
N GLU A 70 20.55 6.88 -0.11
CA GLU A 70 21.69 6.72 -1.01
C GLU A 70 22.93 7.02 -0.17
N ASN A 71 23.57 5.95 0.32
CA ASN A 71 24.83 6.06 1.03
C ASN A 71 25.88 6.48 0.00
N GLU A 72 26.15 7.79 -0.10
CA GLU A 72 27.35 8.36 -0.72
C GLU A 72 28.56 8.29 0.23
#